data_AF-A0A7C7LUN3-F1
#
_entry.id   AF-A0A7C7LUN3-F1
#
_cell.length_a   1.000
_cell.length_b   1.000
_cell.length_c   1.000
_cell.angle_alpha   90.00
_cell.angle_beta   90.00
_cell.angle_gamma   90.00
#
_symmetry.space_group_name_H-M   'P 1'
#
loop_
_entity.id
_entity.type
_entity.pdbx_description
1 polymer ?
#
loop_
_entity_poly.entity_id
_entity_poly.type
_entity_poly.pdbx_seq_one_letter_code
_entity_poly.pdbx_strand_id
1 'polypeptide(L)'
;MKINKFRLNLMLIALILISCDDLIRDFQSDEKYPLVIDNTICEILNEKESVTAITFTSDSLTMTAIYDSLISDTLSFTSLSNSNNWKIPVDSLIYFMVYAPQTADSYFVALNSSSEFGLFTINGEEVKPDQNNSSMLNIAGCSDVRVRYVYSSLNGVYLGRLVNSNVSSVKMVFMNSNSIPTADFSVSPISAVIGDTLTFTESSSSGSYPIISYEWDFGDESSSDDSSVVEHAYSDSGSFSPSLTVPMAIYPIQSLNLI
;
A
#
# COMPACT_ATOMS: atom_id res chain seq x y z
N MET A 1 0.48 35.16 63.17
CA MET A 1 1.46 34.42 62.35
C MET A 1 1.04 32.95 62.26
N LYS A 2 0.43 32.55 61.13
CA LYS A 2 0.31 31.17 60.60
C LYS A 2 -0.45 31.24 59.28
N ILE A 3 0.27 31.57 58.22
CA ILE A 3 -0.15 31.34 56.83
C ILE A 3 0.50 30.01 56.40
N ASN A 4 -0.14 29.31 55.47
CA ASN A 4 0.34 28.14 54.72
C ASN A 4 0.06 26.75 55.30
N LYS A 5 -0.90 26.06 54.65
CA LYS A 5 -0.68 24.74 54.01
C LYS A 5 -1.89 24.24 53.19
N PHE A 6 -3.07 24.86 53.32
CA PHE A 6 -4.27 24.31 52.70
C PHE A 6 -4.55 24.79 51.26
N ARG A 7 -3.98 25.91 50.80
CA ARG A 7 -4.20 26.40 49.43
C ARG A 7 -3.18 25.91 48.38
N LEU A 8 -2.07 25.30 48.81
CA LEU A 8 -1.02 24.84 47.89
C LEU A 8 -1.34 23.45 47.30
N ASN A 9 -2.04 22.57 48.02
CA ASN A 9 -2.41 21.24 47.53
C ASN A 9 -3.59 21.26 46.54
N LEU A 10 -4.51 22.21 46.65
CA LEU A 10 -5.65 22.31 45.72
C LEU A 10 -5.24 22.93 44.37
N MET A 11 -4.26 23.85 44.37
CA MET A 11 -3.68 24.38 43.13
C MET A 11 -2.78 23.37 42.43
N LEU A 12 -2.06 22.51 43.16
CA LEU A 12 -1.21 21.50 42.55
C LEU A 12 -2.04 20.40 41.86
N ILE A 13 -3.18 20.00 42.43
CA ILE A 13 -4.10 19.02 41.81
C ILE A 13 -4.83 19.62 40.60
N ALA A 14 -5.22 20.89 40.66
CA ALA A 14 -5.85 21.57 39.52
C ALA A 14 -4.87 21.78 38.34
N LEU A 15 -3.59 22.06 38.61
CA LEU A 15 -2.58 22.15 37.54
C LEU A 15 -2.30 20.79 36.87
N ILE A 16 -2.35 19.69 37.62
CA ILE A 16 -2.12 18.34 37.05
C ILE A 16 -3.29 17.94 36.13
N LEU A 17 -4.53 18.27 36.49
CA LEU A 17 -5.70 17.95 35.66
C LEU A 17 -5.77 18.77 34.36
N ILE A 18 -5.35 20.04 34.39
CA ILE A 18 -5.30 20.88 33.18
C ILE A 18 -4.15 20.44 32.26
N SER A 19 -2.99 20.06 32.82
CA SER A 19 -1.87 19.57 32.01
C SER A 19 -2.13 18.20 31.39
N CYS A 20 -2.94 17.35 32.03
CA CYS A 20 -3.36 16.07 31.44
C CYS A 20 -4.34 16.27 30.29
N ASP A 21 -5.26 17.25 30.36
CA ASP A 21 -6.22 17.51 29.28
C ASP A 21 -5.52 18.05 28.02
N ASP A 22 -4.52 18.93 28.18
CA ASP A 22 -3.72 19.43 27.05
C ASP A 22 -2.80 18.33 26.48
N LEU A 23 -2.23 17.45 27.32
CA LEU A 23 -1.46 16.28 26.86
C LEU A 23 -2.32 15.23 26.16
N ILE A 24 -3.59 15.06 26.56
CA ILE A 24 -4.54 14.14 25.90
C ILE A 24 -5.05 14.75 24.58
N ARG A 25 -5.22 16.07 24.50
CA ARG A 25 -5.58 16.76 23.26
C ARG A 25 -4.45 16.77 22.22
N ASP A 26 -3.20 16.88 22.64
CA ASP A 26 -2.05 16.71 21.72
C ASP A 26 -1.79 15.24 21.36
N PHE A 27 -2.25 14.28 22.17
CA PHE A 27 -2.20 12.84 21.84
C PHE A 27 -3.36 12.38 20.94
N GLN A 28 -4.41 13.19 20.81
CA GLN A 28 -5.35 13.10 19.67
C GLN A 28 -4.70 13.78 18.45
N SER A 29 -3.49 13.32 18.13
CA SER A 29 -2.67 13.74 17.00
C SER A 29 -3.45 13.51 15.71
N ASP A 30 -3.67 14.60 14.96
CA ASP A 30 -4.15 14.68 13.58
C ASP A 30 -5.27 13.68 13.21
N GLU A 31 -6.49 14.18 12.96
CA GLU A 31 -7.49 13.42 12.19
C GLU A 31 -6.88 13.05 10.83
N LYS A 32 -6.20 11.92 10.79
CA LYS A 32 -5.62 11.37 9.58
C LYS A 32 -6.79 10.80 8.81
N TYR A 33 -7.32 11.58 7.87
CA TYR A 33 -8.35 11.11 6.97
C TYR A 33 -7.90 9.79 6.35
N PRO A 34 -8.76 8.74 6.37
CA PRO A 34 -8.42 7.46 5.78
C PRO A 34 -8.03 7.69 4.31
N LEU A 35 -6.86 7.17 3.93
CA LEU A 35 -6.52 7.07 2.52
C LEU A 35 -7.47 6.06 1.86
N VAL A 36 -7.62 6.12 0.53
CA VAL A 36 -8.42 5.13 -0.22
C VAL A 36 -8.00 3.70 0.14
N ILE A 37 -6.70 3.45 0.29
CA ILE A 37 -6.15 2.16 0.68
C ILE A 37 -6.60 1.72 2.09
N ASP A 38 -6.78 2.64 3.03
CA ASP A 38 -7.22 2.33 4.39
C ASP A 38 -8.68 1.87 4.41
N ASN A 39 -9.53 2.50 3.60
CA ASN A 39 -10.92 2.07 3.43
C ASN A 39 -10.97 0.68 2.80
N THR A 40 -10.20 0.43 1.73
CA THR A 40 -10.15 -0.88 1.08
C THR A 40 -9.67 -1.98 2.03
N ILE A 41 -8.61 -1.74 2.81
CA ILE A 41 -8.14 -2.70 3.83
C ILE A 41 -9.26 -3.02 4.82
N CYS A 42 -9.99 -1.98 5.26
CA CYS A 42 -11.08 -2.14 6.22
C CYS A 42 -12.23 -2.99 5.68
N GLU A 43 -12.68 -2.69 4.46
CA GLU A 43 -13.70 -3.46 3.75
C GLU A 43 -13.29 -4.92 3.59
N ILE A 44 -12.04 -5.18 3.16
CA ILE A 44 -11.54 -6.54 2.98
C ILE A 44 -11.54 -7.30 4.32
N LEU A 45 -11.14 -6.69 5.44
CA LEU A 45 -11.12 -7.35 6.74
C LEU A 45 -12.53 -7.67 7.28
N ASN A 46 -13.49 -6.79 7.03
CA ASN A 46 -14.80 -6.82 7.66
C ASN A 46 -15.84 -7.60 6.86
N GLU A 47 -15.79 -7.50 5.53
CA GLU A 47 -16.88 -7.95 4.67
C GLU A 47 -16.55 -9.22 3.88
N LYS A 48 -15.29 -9.64 3.85
CA LYS A 48 -14.85 -10.77 3.03
C LYS A 48 -14.65 -12.02 3.85
N GLU A 49 -15.07 -13.15 3.27
CA GLU A 49 -14.76 -14.47 3.78
C GLU A 49 -13.24 -14.69 3.75
N SER A 50 -12.74 -15.26 4.83
CA SER A 50 -11.30 -15.50 5.00
C SER A 50 -10.88 -16.80 4.35
N VAL A 51 -9.80 -16.77 3.58
CA VAL A 51 -9.10 -18.00 3.15
C VAL A 51 -8.18 -18.44 4.29
N THR A 52 -8.29 -19.69 4.73
CA THR A 52 -7.45 -20.17 5.85
C THR A 52 -6.06 -20.53 5.34
N ALA A 53 -5.03 -19.90 5.90
CA ALA A 53 -3.64 -20.20 5.58
C ALA A 53 -3.16 -21.48 6.27
N ILE A 54 -2.24 -22.18 5.62
CA ILE A 54 -1.50 -23.28 6.23
C ILE A 54 -0.34 -22.69 7.03
N THR A 55 -0.20 -23.13 8.27
CA THR A 55 0.82 -22.65 9.20
C THR A 55 1.60 -23.80 9.80
N PHE A 56 2.82 -23.51 10.23
CA PHE A 56 3.74 -24.47 10.82
C PHE A 56 4.29 -23.94 12.13
N THR A 57 4.31 -24.78 13.14
CA THR A 57 4.94 -24.52 14.44
C THR A 57 6.33 -25.16 14.44
N SER A 58 7.36 -24.38 14.77
CA SER A 58 8.73 -24.89 14.88
C SER A 58 9.23 -24.70 16.31
N ASP A 59 9.70 -25.79 16.93
CA ASP A 59 10.21 -25.75 18.30
C ASP A 59 11.74 -25.56 18.36
N SER A 60 12.48 -25.71 17.24
CA SER A 60 13.96 -25.61 17.25
C SER A 60 14.65 -25.52 15.87
N LEU A 61 13.91 -25.42 14.75
CA LEU A 61 14.54 -25.43 13.42
C LEU A 61 15.12 -24.05 13.04
N THR A 62 16.16 -24.05 12.22
CA THR A 62 16.64 -22.83 11.56
C THR A 62 15.63 -22.35 10.51
N MET A 63 15.63 -21.06 10.18
CA MET A 63 14.68 -20.49 9.20
C MET A 63 14.73 -21.17 7.83
N THR A 64 15.92 -21.58 7.38
CA THR A 64 16.10 -22.33 6.13
C THR A 64 15.44 -23.71 6.17
N ALA A 65 15.55 -24.43 7.29
CA ALA A 65 14.91 -25.74 7.43
C ALA A 65 13.38 -25.63 7.47
N ILE A 66 12.84 -24.54 8.05
CA ILE A 66 11.40 -24.25 8.02
C ILE A 66 10.97 -23.96 6.57
N TYR A 67 11.73 -23.15 5.84
CA TYR A 67 11.46 -22.84 4.45
C TYR A 67 11.41 -24.10 3.57
N ASP A 68 12.42 -24.97 3.66
CA ASP A 68 12.48 -26.22 2.90
C ASP A 68 11.29 -27.15 3.19
N SER A 69 10.77 -27.12 4.42
CA SER A 69 9.57 -27.89 4.79
C SER A 69 8.28 -27.31 4.22
N LEU A 70 8.24 -26.00 3.94
CA LEU A 70 7.02 -25.30 3.52
C LEU A 70 6.93 -25.10 2.01
N ILE A 71 8.07 -25.04 1.30
CA ILE A 71 8.12 -24.78 -0.14
C ILE A 71 7.51 -25.91 -0.99
N SER A 72 7.29 -27.10 -0.41
CA SER A 72 6.81 -28.28 -1.14
C SER A 72 5.40 -28.15 -1.70
N ASP A 73 4.57 -27.31 -1.10
CA ASP A 73 3.18 -27.09 -1.53
C ASP A 73 2.92 -25.60 -1.79
N THR A 74 3.25 -25.15 -3.00
CA THR A 74 3.08 -23.74 -3.39
C THR A 74 1.61 -23.30 -3.48
N LEU A 75 0.65 -24.24 -3.54
CA LEU A 75 -0.79 -23.92 -3.50
C LEU A 75 -1.22 -23.37 -2.14
N SER A 76 -0.47 -23.72 -1.09
CA SER A 76 -0.78 -23.36 0.30
C SER A 76 -0.35 -21.95 0.68
N PHE A 77 0.30 -21.23 -0.23
CA PHE A 77 0.93 -19.96 0.07
C PHE A 77 -0.12 -18.88 0.31
N THR A 78 0.14 -18.05 1.33
CA THR A 78 -0.57 -16.79 1.52
C THR A 78 -0.13 -15.82 0.42
N SER A 79 -0.89 -15.77 -0.66
CA SER A 79 -0.58 -14.95 -1.82
C SER A 79 -1.20 -13.55 -1.72
N LEU A 80 -0.59 -12.61 -2.44
CA LEU A 80 -1.12 -11.27 -2.67
C LEU A 80 -2.60 -11.35 -3.12
N SER A 81 -3.48 -10.64 -2.40
CA SER A 81 -4.90 -10.55 -2.71
C SER A 81 -5.44 -9.16 -2.38
N ASN A 82 -5.83 -8.41 -3.41
CA ASN A 82 -6.43 -7.08 -3.26
C ASN A 82 -7.95 -7.15 -3.03
N SER A 83 -8.49 -8.34 -2.71
CA SER A 83 -9.94 -8.56 -2.58
C SER A 83 -10.35 -9.51 -1.46
N ASN A 84 -9.43 -10.31 -0.92
CA ASN A 84 -9.69 -11.27 0.15
C ASN A 84 -8.70 -11.08 1.29
N ASN A 85 -9.12 -11.45 2.50
CA ASN A 85 -8.22 -11.59 3.64
C ASN A 85 -7.88 -13.07 3.89
N TRP A 86 -6.78 -13.28 4.61
CA TRP A 86 -6.32 -14.58 5.08
C TRP A 86 -6.63 -14.74 6.56
N LYS A 87 -7.17 -15.89 6.95
CA LYS A 87 -7.24 -16.31 8.36
C LYS A 87 -6.00 -17.15 8.64
N ILE A 88 -5.11 -16.63 9.47
CA ILE A 88 -3.88 -17.28 9.90
C ILE A 88 -4.15 -17.95 11.25
N PRO A 89 -4.26 -19.28 11.36
CA PRO A 89 -4.32 -19.96 12.65
C PRO A 89 -3.02 -19.67 13.42
N VAL A 90 -3.14 -19.32 14.70
CA VAL A 90 -1.96 -19.04 15.55
C VAL A 90 -2.20 -19.63 16.93
N ASP A 91 -1.14 -20.19 17.50
CA ASP A 91 -1.13 -20.68 18.89
C ASP A 91 -0.21 -19.79 19.75
N SER A 92 1.06 -19.69 19.36
CA SER A 92 2.02 -18.74 19.96
C SER A 92 2.97 -18.14 18.93
N LEU A 93 3.75 -18.99 18.26
CA LEU A 93 4.67 -18.64 17.19
C LEU A 93 4.42 -19.59 16.02
N ILE A 94 4.12 -19.01 14.86
CA ILE A 94 3.90 -19.78 13.63
C ILE A 94 4.70 -19.22 12.47
N TYR A 95 4.87 -20.06 11.47
CA TYR A 95 5.48 -19.76 10.19
C TYR A 95 4.56 -20.14 9.04
N PHE A 96 4.60 -19.38 7.95
CA PHE A 96 3.84 -19.64 6.74
C PHE A 96 4.52 -18.96 5.55
N MET A 97 4.15 -19.37 4.34
CA MET A 97 4.73 -18.82 3.11
C MET A 97 3.90 -17.64 2.61
N VAL A 98 4.57 -16.54 2.29
CA VAL A 98 3.99 -15.32 1.72
C VAL A 98 4.53 -15.14 0.30
N TYR A 99 3.65 -14.95 -0.68
CA TYR A 99 4.05 -14.79 -2.08
C TYR A 99 3.65 -13.42 -2.64
N ALA A 100 4.67 -12.63 -3.01
CA ALA A 100 4.56 -11.35 -3.69
C ALA A 100 4.90 -11.54 -5.19
N PRO A 101 3.91 -11.68 -6.09
CA PRO A 101 4.14 -12.14 -7.46
C PRO A 101 4.82 -11.10 -8.38
N GLN A 102 4.95 -9.86 -7.94
CA GLN A 102 5.41 -8.75 -8.78
C GLN A 102 6.05 -7.64 -7.94
N THR A 103 6.74 -6.70 -8.57
CA THR A 103 7.09 -5.45 -7.90
C THR A 103 5.87 -4.54 -7.78
N ALA A 104 5.82 -3.72 -6.73
CA ALA A 104 4.77 -2.73 -6.51
C ALA A 104 5.33 -1.48 -5.81
N ASP A 105 4.65 -0.34 -5.92
CA ASP A 105 5.02 0.89 -5.19
C ASP A 105 5.02 0.64 -3.68
N SER A 106 3.99 -0.08 -3.22
CA SER A 106 3.84 -0.43 -1.81
C SER A 106 3.04 -1.71 -1.66
N TYR A 107 3.50 -2.54 -0.73
CA TYR A 107 2.82 -3.69 -0.18
C TYR A 107 2.32 -3.36 1.22
N PHE A 108 1.08 -3.71 1.50
CA PHE A 108 0.44 -3.51 2.79
C PHE A 108 0.15 -4.86 3.41
N VAL A 109 0.65 -5.05 4.63
CA VAL A 109 0.23 -6.15 5.51
C VAL A 109 -0.54 -5.54 6.67
N ALA A 110 -1.85 -5.80 6.74
CA ALA A 110 -2.70 -5.32 7.82
C ALA A 110 -3.24 -6.50 8.64
N LEU A 111 -3.15 -6.39 9.97
CA LEU A 111 -3.57 -7.41 10.90
C LEU A 111 -4.70 -6.89 11.78
N ASN A 112 -5.69 -7.75 12.03
CA ASN A 112 -6.82 -7.39 12.90
C ASN A 112 -6.55 -7.53 14.40
N SER A 113 -5.34 -7.94 14.76
CA SER A 113 -4.89 -8.16 16.13
C SER A 113 -3.50 -7.56 16.30
N SER A 114 -3.19 -7.09 17.52
CA SER A 114 -1.87 -6.59 17.89
C SER A 114 -0.89 -7.76 17.97
N SER A 115 -0.40 -8.20 16.80
CA SER A 115 0.50 -9.35 16.63
C SER A 115 1.84 -8.87 16.10
N GLU A 116 2.91 -9.53 16.50
CA GLU A 116 4.22 -9.29 15.91
C GLU A 116 4.31 -10.10 14.60
N PHE A 117 4.57 -9.40 13.50
CA PHE A 117 4.74 -10.02 12.19
C PHE A 117 6.08 -9.61 11.58
N GLY A 118 6.74 -10.55 10.92
CA GLY A 118 7.98 -10.32 10.18
C GLY A 118 8.04 -11.16 8.92
N LEU A 119 8.72 -10.62 7.90
CA LEU A 119 9.03 -11.31 6.66
C LEU A 119 10.51 -11.64 6.60
N PHE A 120 10.84 -12.83 6.11
CA PHE A 120 12.21 -13.32 6.00
C PHE A 120 12.48 -13.82 4.58
N THR A 121 13.68 -13.53 4.08
CA THR A 121 14.17 -14.10 2.82
C THR A 121 14.47 -15.59 2.99
N ILE A 122 14.70 -16.29 1.88
CA ILE A 122 15.11 -17.71 1.88
C ILE A 122 16.40 -17.95 2.66
N ASN A 123 17.24 -16.92 2.79
CA ASN A 123 18.50 -16.96 3.54
C ASN A 123 18.30 -16.68 5.04
N GLY A 124 17.06 -16.45 5.48
CA GLY A 124 16.72 -16.10 6.86
C GLY A 124 16.98 -14.65 7.23
N GLU A 125 17.22 -13.77 6.25
CA GLU A 125 17.41 -12.33 6.50
C GLU A 125 16.05 -11.66 6.68
N GLU A 126 15.91 -10.80 7.69
CA GLU A 126 14.69 -10.04 7.93
C GLU A 126 14.50 -8.95 6.86
N VAL A 127 13.32 -8.93 6.25
CA VAL A 127 12.87 -7.83 5.39
C VAL A 127 12.20 -6.80 6.28
N LYS A 128 12.83 -5.64 6.43
CA LYS A 128 12.29 -4.57 7.28
C LYS A 128 11.21 -3.78 6.55
N PRO A 129 10.10 -3.43 7.22
CA PRO A 129 9.09 -2.55 6.67
C PRO A 129 9.60 -1.12 6.58
N ASP A 130 9.19 -0.39 5.54
CA ASP A 130 9.43 1.05 5.40
C ASP A 130 8.62 1.84 6.44
N GLN A 131 7.41 1.35 6.75
CA GLN A 131 6.57 1.91 7.81
C GLN A 131 5.92 0.81 8.62
N ASN A 132 5.84 1.01 9.93
CA ASN A 132 5.10 0.16 10.87
C ASN A 132 4.19 1.04 11.72
N ASN A 133 2.88 0.85 11.56
CA ASN A 133 1.86 1.54 12.32
C ASN A 133 1.15 0.51 13.20
N SER A 134 1.10 0.77 14.50
CA SER A 134 0.39 -0.08 15.46
C SER A 134 -0.49 0.78 16.36
N SER A 135 -1.73 0.33 16.58
CA SER A 135 -2.73 1.04 17.39
C SER A 135 -3.61 0.04 18.13
N MET A 136 -3.95 0.38 19.38
CA MET A 136 -4.90 -0.42 20.17
C MET A 136 -6.36 -0.08 19.87
N LEU A 137 -6.63 1.05 19.20
CA LEU A 137 -7.98 1.55 18.93
C LEU A 137 -8.36 1.34 17.46
N ASN A 138 -7.74 2.10 16.57
CA ASN A 138 -7.91 2.02 15.12
C ASN A 138 -6.68 2.55 14.40
N ILE A 139 -6.48 2.12 13.15
CA ILE A 139 -5.51 2.73 12.24
C ILE A 139 -6.29 3.40 11.13
N ALA A 140 -6.06 4.70 10.94
CA ALA A 140 -6.66 5.50 9.86
C ALA A 140 -8.18 5.30 9.76
N GLY A 141 -8.90 5.36 10.89
CA GLY A 141 -10.36 5.21 10.91
C GLY A 141 -10.89 3.77 10.81
N CYS A 142 -10.05 2.77 10.51
CA CYS A 142 -10.50 1.38 10.48
C CYS A 142 -10.49 0.74 11.88
N SER A 143 -11.67 0.43 12.40
CA SER A 143 -11.88 -0.16 13.74
C SER A 143 -11.30 -1.55 13.91
N ASP A 144 -11.00 -2.26 12.82
CA ASP A 144 -10.58 -3.66 12.87
C ASP A 144 -9.08 -3.82 12.63
N VAL A 145 -8.40 -2.83 12.04
CA VAL A 145 -6.95 -2.87 11.89
C VAL A 145 -6.27 -2.49 13.21
N ARG A 146 -5.31 -3.31 13.65
CA ARG A 146 -4.47 -3.07 14.83
C ARG A 146 -3.01 -2.83 14.49
N VAL A 147 -2.54 -3.47 13.43
CA VAL A 147 -1.16 -3.31 12.93
C VAL A 147 -1.20 -3.20 11.42
N ARG A 148 -0.40 -2.30 10.85
CA ARG A 148 -0.20 -2.16 9.41
C ARG A 148 1.28 -1.96 9.13
N TYR A 149 1.83 -2.85 8.31
CA TYR A 149 3.18 -2.76 7.77
C TYR A 149 3.12 -2.33 6.32
N VAL A 150 4.06 -1.47 5.92
CA VAL A 150 4.27 -1.05 4.53
C VAL A 150 5.66 -1.51 4.10
N TYR A 151 5.74 -2.21 2.98
CA TYR A 151 6.99 -2.65 2.37
C TYR A 151 7.07 -2.15 0.93
N SER A 152 8.22 -1.67 0.50
CA SER A 152 8.56 -1.44 -0.90
C SER A 152 9.32 -2.64 -1.45
N SER A 153 9.27 -2.81 -2.77
CA SER A 153 10.16 -3.72 -3.50
C SER A 153 10.09 -5.21 -3.11
N LEU A 154 8.97 -5.69 -2.54
CA LEU A 154 8.77 -7.13 -2.39
C LEU A 154 8.64 -7.79 -3.77
N ASN A 155 9.33 -8.91 -3.97
CA ASN A 155 9.25 -9.72 -5.18
C ASN A 155 9.68 -11.16 -4.87
N GLY A 156 8.77 -12.10 -5.11
CA GLY A 156 8.99 -13.52 -4.91
C GLY A 156 8.39 -14.03 -3.59
N VAL A 157 9.04 -15.05 -3.04
CA VAL A 157 8.54 -15.84 -1.91
C VAL A 157 9.29 -15.48 -0.63
N TYR A 158 8.54 -15.28 0.45
CA TYR A 158 9.04 -14.94 1.77
C TYR A 158 8.50 -15.90 2.82
N LEU A 159 9.28 -16.11 3.88
CA LEU A 159 8.84 -16.79 5.07
C LEU A 159 8.21 -15.76 6.03
N GLY A 160 6.91 -15.87 6.25
CA GLY A 160 6.18 -15.08 7.24
C GLY A 160 6.32 -15.70 8.62
N ARG A 161 6.67 -14.88 9.62
CA ARG A 161 6.64 -15.20 11.05
C ARG A 161 5.53 -14.40 11.71
N LEU A 162 4.67 -15.06 12.48
CA LEU A 162 3.66 -14.40 13.27
C LEU A 162 3.72 -14.87 14.72
N VAL A 163 3.74 -13.92 15.66
CA VAL A 163 3.72 -14.20 17.10
C VAL A 163 2.49 -13.56 17.72
N ASN A 164 1.62 -14.40 18.28
CA ASN A 164 0.51 -13.97 19.13
C ASN A 164 0.02 -15.15 19.97
N SER A 165 0.11 -15.03 21.30
CA SER A 165 -0.34 -16.08 22.23
C SER A 165 -1.73 -15.82 22.84
N ASN A 166 -2.39 -14.75 22.44
CA ASN A 166 -3.66 -14.32 23.04
C ASN A 166 -4.89 -14.63 22.17
N VAL A 167 -4.68 -15.09 20.93
CA VAL A 167 -5.73 -15.38 19.97
C VAL A 167 -5.44 -16.71 19.29
N SER A 168 -6.49 -17.40 18.82
CA SER A 168 -6.37 -18.66 18.08
C SER A 168 -6.21 -18.47 16.56
N SER A 169 -6.49 -17.25 16.06
CA SER A 169 -6.26 -16.88 14.67
C SER A 169 -6.19 -15.37 14.50
N VAL A 170 -5.49 -14.93 13.46
CA VAL A 170 -5.38 -13.52 13.04
C VAL A 170 -5.91 -13.39 11.62
N LYS A 171 -6.73 -12.38 11.34
CA LYS A 171 -7.02 -11.98 9.96
C LYS A 171 -5.90 -11.09 9.45
N MET A 172 -5.40 -11.40 8.26
CA MET A 172 -4.34 -10.70 7.57
C MET A 172 -4.81 -10.27 6.19
N VAL A 173 -4.69 -8.99 5.87
CA VAL A 173 -4.74 -8.50 4.49
C VAL A 173 -3.33 -8.39 3.98
N PHE A 174 -3.07 -8.97 2.82
CA PHE A 174 -1.83 -8.78 2.08
C PHE A 174 -2.17 -8.28 0.69
N MET A 175 -1.97 -6.99 0.47
CA MET A 175 -2.36 -6.30 -0.76
C MET A 175 -1.24 -5.37 -1.25
N ASN A 176 -1.34 -4.89 -2.47
CA ASN A 176 -0.41 -3.91 -3.03
C ASN A 176 -1.16 -2.71 -3.62
N SER A 177 -0.45 -1.61 -3.79
CA SER A 177 -0.91 -0.46 -4.59
C SER A 177 0.11 -0.17 -5.68
N ASN A 178 -0.39 0.11 -6.88
CA ASN A 178 0.39 0.61 -8.00
C ASN A 178 -0.27 1.89 -8.52
N SER A 179 0.53 2.90 -8.81
CA SER A 179 0.10 4.10 -9.53
C SER A 179 0.06 3.81 -11.04
N ILE A 180 -1.01 4.21 -11.71
CA ILE A 180 -1.08 4.20 -13.18
C ILE A 180 -0.42 5.46 -13.74
N PRO A 181 0.10 5.45 -14.99
CA PRO A 181 0.55 6.67 -15.61
C PRO A 181 -0.56 7.71 -15.70
N THR A 182 -0.20 8.98 -15.55
CA THR A 182 -1.11 10.11 -15.78
C THR A 182 -0.61 10.87 -17.00
N ALA A 183 -1.39 10.86 -18.08
CA ALA A 183 -1.10 11.60 -19.31
C ALA A 183 -1.03 13.10 -19.02
N ASP A 184 0.00 13.76 -19.55
CA ASP A 184 0.14 15.20 -19.52
C ASP A 184 0.99 15.68 -20.71
N PHE A 185 0.76 16.91 -21.16
CA PHE A 185 1.54 17.52 -22.23
C PHE A 185 1.45 19.04 -22.22
N SER A 186 2.37 19.67 -22.96
CA SER A 186 2.37 21.09 -23.26
C SER A 186 2.38 21.33 -24.77
N VAL A 187 1.85 22.48 -25.20
CA VAL A 187 1.89 22.92 -26.59
C VAL A 187 2.52 24.30 -26.70
N SER A 188 3.34 24.50 -27.73
CA SER A 188 3.95 25.81 -28.01
C SER A 188 4.05 26.06 -29.51
N PRO A 189 3.54 27.21 -30.02
CA PRO A 189 2.72 28.19 -29.30
C PRO A 189 1.31 27.66 -29.01
N ILE A 190 0.59 28.26 -28.04
CA ILE A 190 -0.82 27.91 -27.72
C ILE A 190 -1.83 28.47 -28.73
N SER A 191 -1.39 29.35 -29.62
CA SER A 191 -2.16 29.90 -30.72
C SER A 191 -1.23 30.19 -31.90
N ALA A 192 -1.73 29.94 -33.11
CA ALA A 192 -0.96 30.10 -34.34
C ALA A 192 -1.90 30.48 -35.50
N VAL A 193 -1.33 30.89 -36.64
CA VAL A 193 -2.09 31.09 -37.87
C VAL A 193 -2.28 29.73 -38.56
N ILE A 194 -3.30 29.60 -39.40
CA ILE A 194 -3.51 28.39 -40.23
C ILE A 194 -2.20 28.03 -40.95
N GLY A 195 -1.81 26.76 -40.85
CA GLY A 195 -0.59 26.22 -41.46
C GLY A 195 0.71 26.49 -40.70
N ASP A 196 0.70 27.28 -39.62
CA ASP A 196 1.83 27.37 -38.72
C ASP A 196 1.97 26.06 -37.92
N THR A 197 3.21 25.68 -37.64
CA THR A 197 3.53 24.48 -36.86
C THR A 197 3.45 24.76 -35.36
N LEU A 198 2.71 23.92 -34.64
CA LEU A 198 2.70 23.84 -33.18
C LEU A 198 3.51 22.62 -32.75
N THR A 199 4.30 22.77 -31.68
CA THR A 199 5.03 21.67 -31.07
C THR A 199 4.30 21.19 -29.82
N PHE A 200 3.98 19.91 -29.79
CA PHE A 200 3.41 19.19 -28.66
C PHE A 200 4.54 18.44 -27.97
N THR A 201 4.69 18.62 -26.66
CA THR A 201 5.72 17.97 -25.84
C THR A 201 5.04 17.25 -24.69
N GLU A 202 5.25 15.94 -24.62
CA GLU A 202 4.77 15.09 -23.56
C GLU A 202 5.41 15.42 -22.20
N SER A 203 4.61 15.36 -21.14
CA SER A 203 5.02 15.61 -19.74
C SER A 203 4.34 14.66 -18.76
N SER A 204 3.90 13.48 -19.23
CA SER A 204 3.18 12.49 -18.44
C SER A 204 4.05 11.95 -17.30
N SER A 205 3.38 11.50 -16.24
CA SER A 205 4.02 10.73 -15.18
C SER A 205 3.80 9.25 -15.43
N SER A 206 4.85 8.43 -15.30
CA SER A 206 4.76 6.99 -15.56
C SER A 206 4.02 6.21 -14.47
N GLY A 207 3.94 6.71 -13.24
CA GLY A 207 3.51 5.87 -12.11
C GLY A 207 4.37 4.59 -11.99
N SER A 208 3.76 3.47 -11.58
CA SER A 208 4.41 2.15 -11.43
C SER A 208 4.51 1.35 -12.72
N TYR A 209 3.62 1.60 -13.68
CA TYR A 209 3.56 0.84 -14.93
C TYR A 209 4.28 1.62 -16.02
N PRO A 210 5.23 1.03 -16.75
CA PRO A 210 5.93 1.77 -17.79
C PRO A 210 4.95 2.18 -18.89
N ILE A 211 5.04 3.43 -19.32
CA ILE A 211 4.39 3.93 -20.54
C ILE A 211 5.03 3.21 -21.73
N ILE A 212 4.22 2.64 -22.62
CA ILE A 212 4.70 1.85 -23.76
C ILE A 212 4.56 2.56 -25.10
N SER A 213 3.73 3.60 -25.17
CA SER A 213 3.53 4.42 -26.37
C SER A 213 2.89 5.76 -26.01
N TYR A 214 2.91 6.67 -26.98
CA TYR A 214 2.21 7.94 -26.95
C TYR A 214 1.25 8.01 -28.13
N GLU A 215 -0.03 8.23 -27.84
CA GLU A 215 -1.08 8.32 -28.87
C GLU A 215 -1.66 9.74 -28.84
N TRP A 216 -1.38 10.51 -29.89
CA TRP A 216 -1.84 11.90 -30.02
C TRP A 216 -3.08 11.98 -30.89
N ASP A 217 -4.08 12.73 -30.42
CA ASP A 217 -5.23 13.20 -31.21
C ASP A 217 -5.22 14.73 -31.18
N PHE A 218 -5.15 15.37 -32.33
CA PHE A 218 -5.06 16.84 -32.40
C PHE A 218 -6.42 17.53 -32.38
N GLY A 219 -7.52 16.78 -32.40
CA GLY A 219 -8.89 17.30 -32.37
C GLY A 219 -9.42 17.79 -33.73
N ASP A 220 -8.71 17.51 -34.81
CA ASP A 220 -9.03 17.86 -36.21
C ASP A 220 -9.11 16.62 -37.13
N GLU A 221 -9.41 15.47 -36.55
CA GLU A 221 -9.42 14.14 -37.22
C GLU A 221 -8.02 13.63 -37.62
N SER A 222 -6.95 14.34 -37.25
CA SER A 222 -5.58 13.86 -37.41
C SER A 222 -4.99 13.34 -36.09
N SER A 223 -4.08 12.38 -36.22
CA SER A 223 -3.39 11.73 -35.10
C SER A 223 -1.92 11.53 -35.42
N SER A 224 -1.12 11.28 -34.38
CA SER A 224 0.28 10.88 -34.52
C SER A 224 0.65 9.88 -33.44
N ASP A 225 1.51 8.93 -33.81
CA ASP A 225 1.89 7.84 -32.93
C ASP A 225 3.36 7.91 -32.52
N ASP A 226 3.60 7.50 -31.28
CA ASP A 226 4.87 7.05 -30.69
C ASP A 226 6.04 8.03 -30.75
N SER A 227 5.77 9.28 -30.40
CA SER A 227 6.82 10.26 -30.10
C SER A 227 6.45 11.12 -28.89
N SER A 228 7.43 11.37 -28.04
CA SER A 228 7.31 12.30 -26.91
C SER A 228 7.27 13.76 -27.35
N VAL A 229 7.69 14.06 -28.58
CA VAL A 229 7.59 15.39 -29.20
C VAL A 229 7.02 15.25 -30.60
N VAL A 230 5.92 15.94 -30.88
CA VAL A 230 5.26 15.92 -32.19
C VAL A 230 5.00 17.34 -32.67
N GLU A 231 5.13 17.55 -33.98
CA GLU A 231 4.77 18.78 -34.66
C GLU A 231 3.47 18.59 -35.42
N HIS A 232 2.53 19.53 -35.28
CA HIS A 232 1.25 19.51 -36.01
C HIS A 232 0.87 20.91 -36.48
N ALA A 233 0.20 21.01 -37.62
CA ALA A 233 -0.28 22.26 -38.19
C ALA A 233 -1.74 22.10 -38.63
N TYR A 234 -2.61 22.98 -38.15
CA TYR A 234 -4.04 22.93 -38.45
C TYR A 234 -4.35 23.58 -39.82
N SER A 235 -5.15 22.90 -40.64
CA SER A 235 -5.59 23.39 -41.96
C SER A 235 -6.74 24.40 -41.90
N ASP A 236 -7.49 24.39 -40.79
CA ASP A 236 -8.69 25.18 -40.61
C ASP A 236 -8.57 26.10 -39.39
N SER A 237 -9.20 27.27 -39.46
CA SER A 237 -9.33 28.13 -38.28
C SER A 237 -10.34 27.55 -37.31
N GLY A 238 -9.99 27.48 -36.03
CA GLY A 238 -10.90 27.04 -34.99
C GLY A 238 -10.23 26.88 -33.63
N SER A 239 -11.02 26.46 -32.65
CA SER A 239 -10.50 25.97 -31.37
C SER A 239 -10.48 24.45 -31.43
N PHE A 240 -9.28 23.88 -31.30
CA PHE A 240 -9.07 22.44 -31.25
C PHE A 240 -8.81 21.99 -29.81
N SER A 241 -9.19 20.75 -29.50
CA SER A 241 -9.00 20.14 -28.17
C SER A 241 -8.10 18.91 -28.31
N PRO A 242 -6.77 19.12 -28.42
CA PRO A 242 -5.84 18.02 -28.53
C PRO A 242 -5.83 17.18 -27.26
N SER A 243 -5.56 15.88 -27.41
CA SER A 243 -5.46 14.92 -26.31
C SER A 243 -4.29 13.97 -26.50
N LEU A 244 -3.77 13.46 -25.38
CA LEU A 244 -2.71 12.47 -25.33
C LEU A 244 -3.21 11.26 -24.54
N THR A 245 -3.09 10.07 -25.12
CA THR A 245 -3.29 8.81 -24.44
C THR A 245 -1.94 8.12 -24.24
N VAL A 246 -1.70 7.60 -23.04
CA VAL A 246 -0.45 6.90 -22.68
C VAL A 246 -0.75 5.46 -22.25
N PRO A 247 -0.75 4.49 -23.19
CA PRO A 247 -0.88 3.09 -22.86
C PRO A 247 0.26 2.62 -21.94
N MET A 248 -0.05 1.65 -21.09
CA MET A 248 0.89 1.11 -20.10
C MET A 248 1.06 -0.39 -20.23
N ALA A 249 2.26 -0.91 -19.91
CA ALA A 249 2.42 -2.34 -19.73
C ALA A 249 1.93 -2.74 -18.34
N ILE A 250 0.79 -3.41 -18.28
CA ILE A 250 0.41 -4.14 -17.08
C ILE A 250 1.24 -5.42 -17.08
N TYR A 251 2.16 -5.56 -16.12
CA TYR A 251 2.74 -6.87 -15.87
C TYR A 251 1.60 -7.80 -15.48
N PRO A 252 1.38 -8.92 -16.19
CA PRO A 252 0.37 -9.87 -15.76
C PRO A 252 0.73 -10.25 -14.32
N ILE A 253 -0.27 -10.18 -13.42
CA ILE A 253 -0.14 -10.85 -12.13
C ILE A 253 0.25 -12.26 -12.51
N GLN A 254 1.44 -12.73 -12.10
CA GLN A 254 1.77 -14.13 -12.27
C GLN A 254 0.81 -14.89 -11.37
N SER A 255 -0.37 -15.20 -11.89
CA SER A 255 -1.21 -16.23 -11.32
C SER A 255 -0.40 -17.49 -11.46
N LEU A 256 -0.06 -18.07 -10.32
CA LEU A 256 0.46 -19.42 -10.28
C LEU A 256 -0.73 -20.32 -10.70
N ASN A 257 -0.94 -20.47 -12.01
CA ASN A 257 -1.86 -21.43 -12.58
C ASN A 257 -1.23 -22.80 -12.33
N LEU A 258 -1.63 -23.43 -11.24
CA LEU A 258 -1.13 -24.74 -10.85
C LEU A 258 -2.08 -25.78 -11.45
N ILE A 259 -1.51 -26.63 -12.30
CA ILE A 259 -2.12 -27.87 -12.81
C ILE A 259 -2.29 -28.84 -11.65
#